data_AF-A0ABC8R284-F1
#
_entry.id   AF-A0ABC8R284-F1
#
_cell.length_a   1.000
_cell.length_b   1.000
_cell.length_c   1.000
_cell.angle_alpha   90.00
_cell.angle_beta   90.00
_cell.angle_gamma   90.00
#
_symmetry.space_group_name_H-M   'P 1'
#
loop_
_entity.id
_entity.type
_entity.pdbx_description
1 polymer ?
#
loop_
_entity_poly.entity_id
_entity_poly.type
_entity_poly.pdbx_seq_one_letter_code
_entity_poly.pdbx_strand_id
1 'polypeptide(L)'
;MECSGDTTTTRSTTPSSSSLPQSPPSFPPSAPPPVILSPCAACKILRRRCAEKCVLAPYFPPTEPLKFTVAHRIFGASNITKLLLELPEFQRADAVSSIIYEANARIRDPVYGSTGAIYQLQKQVSELQAELAKTQVELFNMQRQQANLLSSVCLEMSQHQENMLQTPYEISNYFNDDGYLCNTTSWEPLWT
;
A
#
# COMPACT_ATOMS: atom_id res chain seq x y z
N MET A 1 -32.91 4.72 -70.09
CA MET A 1 -34.16 5.51 -70.08
C MET A 1 -33.79 6.90 -69.59
N GLU A 2 -33.59 7.90 -70.45
CA GLU A 2 -34.67 8.67 -71.12
C GLU A 2 -35.74 9.11 -70.11
N CYS A 3 -36.19 10.35 -70.01
CA CYS A 3 -36.07 11.54 -70.85
C CYS A 3 -36.62 12.71 -70.00
N SER A 4 -36.05 13.91 -70.10
CA SER A 4 -36.63 15.07 -70.82
C SER A 4 -37.94 15.62 -70.24
N GLY A 5 -37.97 16.94 -70.06
CA GLY A 5 -39.17 17.68 -69.70
C GLY A 5 -38.93 19.18 -69.61
N ASP A 6 -38.71 19.79 -70.78
CA ASP A 6 -38.89 21.23 -71.05
C ASP A 6 -40.28 21.71 -70.56
N THR A 7 -40.65 22.98 -70.35
CA THR A 7 -40.48 24.15 -71.22
C THR A 7 -41.15 25.37 -70.55
N THR A 8 -40.77 26.58 -70.95
CA THR A 8 -41.66 27.75 -71.21
C THR A 8 -42.17 28.57 -70.00
N THR A 9 -41.53 29.71 -69.71
CA THR A 9 -41.85 31.09 -70.18
C THR A 9 -42.85 31.82 -69.27
N THR A 10 -42.49 33.00 -68.75
CA THR A 10 -43.10 34.31 -69.08
C THR A 10 -42.45 35.45 -68.28
N ARG A 11 -41.65 36.24 -69.02
CA ARG A 11 -41.53 37.71 -69.06
C ARG A 11 -42.17 38.55 -67.93
N SER A 12 -41.38 39.46 -67.33
CA SER A 12 -41.41 40.93 -67.54
C SER A 12 -41.08 41.73 -66.26
N THR A 13 -40.12 42.67 -66.37
CA THR A 13 -40.09 44.06 -65.82
C THR A 13 -40.24 44.27 -64.30
N THR A 14 -39.47 45.06 -63.54
CA THR A 14 -38.42 46.09 -63.72
C THR A 14 -37.88 46.41 -62.31
N PRO A 15 -36.77 47.17 -62.17
CA PRO A 15 -35.92 47.16 -60.97
C PRO A 15 -36.21 48.30 -59.97
N SER A 16 -35.50 48.20 -58.83
CA SER A 16 -35.12 49.30 -57.91
C SER A 16 -36.21 49.69 -56.89
N SER A 17 -35.95 49.82 -55.59
CA SER A 17 -34.81 49.53 -54.73
C SER A 17 -35.31 49.85 -53.31
N SER A 18 -35.39 48.84 -52.45
CA SER A 18 -35.71 49.00 -51.03
C SER A 18 -34.88 47.99 -50.25
N SER A 19 -33.73 48.45 -49.77
CA SER A 19 -32.81 47.70 -48.91
C SER A 19 -33.47 47.44 -47.56
N LEU A 20 -33.80 46.16 -47.30
CA LEU A 20 -34.17 45.63 -45.99
C LEU A 20 -32.90 45.28 -45.16
N PRO A 21 -33.03 45.15 -43.83
CA PRO A 21 -31.89 45.07 -42.91
C PRO A 21 -31.13 43.75 -43.03
N GLN A 22 -29.79 43.82 -43.05
CA GLN A 22 -28.90 42.66 -43.07
C GLN A 22 -29.03 41.83 -41.79
N SER A 23 -29.21 40.52 -41.98
CA SER A 23 -29.08 39.49 -40.95
C SER A 23 -27.66 39.48 -40.37
N PRO A 24 -27.46 39.15 -39.08
CA PRO A 24 -26.13 39.11 -38.49
C PRO A 24 -25.30 37.94 -39.06
N PRO A 25 -23.97 38.08 -39.18
CA PRO A 25 -23.12 37.01 -39.66
C PRO A 25 -23.09 35.85 -38.64
N SER A 26 -23.27 34.63 -39.14
CA SER A 26 -23.01 33.40 -38.40
C SER A 26 -21.52 33.34 -38.04
N PHE A 27 -21.21 33.50 -36.76
CA PHE A 27 -19.86 33.28 -36.23
C PHE A 27 -19.47 31.80 -36.44
N PRO A 28 -18.25 31.51 -36.93
CA PRO A 28 -17.74 30.14 -36.87
C PRO A 28 -17.65 29.69 -35.40
N PRO A 29 -17.84 28.40 -35.08
CA PRO A 29 -17.62 27.93 -33.72
C PRO A 29 -16.18 28.26 -33.33
N SER A 30 -16.05 29.12 -32.31
CA SER A 30 -14.77 29.41 -31.66
C SER A 30 -14.08 28.09 -31.39
N ALA A 31 -12.89 27.90 -31.95
CA ALA A 31 -11.97 26.90 -31.43
C ALA A 31 -11.91 27.07 -29.91
N PRO A 32 -11.88 25.98 -29.12
CA PRO A 32 -11.68 26.12 -27.69
C PRO A 32 -10.42 26.98 -27.49
N PRO A 33 -10.42 27.92 -26.52
CA PRO A 33 -9.23 28.69 -26.22
C PRO A 33 -8.07 27.69 -26.04
N PRO A 34 -6.84 28.00 -26.49
CA PRO A 34 -5.71 27.14 -26.17
C PRO A 34 -5.73 27.01 -24.65
N VAL A 35 -6.05 25.82 -24.16
CA VAL A 35 -5.89 25.50 -22.75
C VAL A 35 -4.42 25.80 -22.52
N ILE A 36 -4.13 26.89 -21.80
CA ILE A 36 -2.76 27.23 -21.48
C ILE A 36 -2.35 26.13 -20.51
N LEU A 37 -1.83 25.04 -21.09
CA LEU A 37 -1.30 23.91 -20.37
C LEU A 37 -0.12 24.47 -19.59
N SER A 38 -0.38 24.82 -18.33
CA SER A 38 0.64 25.33 -17.45
C SER A 38 1.82 24.35 -17.49
N PRO A 39 3.07 24.84 -17.62
CA PRO A 39 4.20 23.95 -17.73
C PRO A 39 4.27 23.06 -16.50
N CYS A 40 4.63 21.79 -16.69
CA CYS A 40 4.85 20.89 -15.57
C CYS A 40 5.93 21.43 -14.63
N ALA A 41 5.95 20.97 -13.38
CA ALA A 41 6.90 21.44 -12.38
C ALA A 41 8.35 21.34 -12.87
N ALA A 42 8.70 20.25 -13.56
CA ALA A 42 10.02 20.04 -14.13
C ALA A 42 10.41 21.12 -15.13
N CYS A 43 9.56 21.37 -16.13
CA CYS A 43 9.83 22.36 -17.17
C CYS A 43 9.86 23.78 -16.60
N LYS A 44 9.01 24.08 -15.61
CA LYS A 44 9.02 25.35 -14.88
C LYS A 44 10.36 25.57 -14.14
N ILE A 45 10.83 24.56 -13.39
CA ILE A 45 12.09 24.64 -12.62
C ILE A 45 13.32 24.71 -13.53
N LEU A 46 13.32 23.95 -14.63
CA LEU A 46 14.38 23.95 -15.63
C LEU A 46 14.35 25.16 -16.58
N ARG A 47 13.35 26.04 -16.46
CA ARG A 47 13.15 27.22 -17.32
C ARG A 47 13.13 26.89 -18.82
N ARG A 48 12.50 25.76 -19.19
CA ARG A 48 12.35 25.31 -20.59
C ARG A 48 10.88 25.19 -21.00
N ARG A 49 10.62 25.18 -22.30
CA ARG A 49 9.26 24.94 -22.84
C ARG A 49 8.77 23.53 -22.49
N CYS A 50 7.54 23.42 -22.01
CA CYS A 50 6.86 22.13 -21.81
C CYS A 50 6.16 21.73 -23.12
N ALA A 51 6.67 20.71 -23.81
CA ALA A 51 6.05 20.17 -25.01
C ALA A 51 4.78 19.37 -24.69
N GLU A 52 3.88 19.21 -25.67
CA GLU A 52 2.64 18.43 -25.50
C GLU A 52 2.89 16.98 -25.06
N LYS A 53 3.98 16.37 -25.56
CA LYS A 53 4.41 15.00 -25.21
C LYS A 53 5.57 14.99 -24.20
N CYS A 54 5.56 15.91 -23.23
CA CYS A 54 6.60 15.97 -22.21
C CYS A 54 6.55 14.74 -21.29
N VAL A 55 7.60 13.91 -21.33
CA VAL A 55 7.70 12.69 -20.51
C VAL A 55 7.69 12.92 -18.99
N LEU A 56 8.02 14.13 -18.54
CA LEU A 56 8.01 14.49 -17.12
C LEU A 56 6.65 15.03 -16.66
N ALA A 57 5.79 15.46 -17.58
CA ALA A 57 4.54 16.15 -17.24
C ALA A 57 3.54 15.29 -16.44
N PRO A 58 3.32 14.00 -16.78
CA PRO A 58 2.41 13.15 -16.02
C PRO A 58 2.84 12.92 -14.57
N TYR A 59 4.13 12.97 -14.28
CA TYR A 59 4.69 12.57 -12.97
C TYR A 59 5.12 13.77 -12.09
N PHE A 60 5.31 14.95 -12.69
CA PHE A 60 5.70 16.17 -11.98
C PHE A 60 4.69 17.29 -12.26
N PRO A 61 3.47 17.19 -11.71
CA PRO A 61 2.44 18.19 -11.94
C PRO A 61 2.84 19.54 -11.33
N PRO A 62 2.33 20.66 -11.86
CA PRO A 62 2.65 22.00 -11.34
C PRO A 62 2.19 22.23 -9.90
N THR A 63 1.27 21.41 -9.38
CA THR A 63 0.79 21.42 -7.99
C THR A 63 1.83 20.93 -6.98
N GLU A 64 2.83 20.15 -7.42
CA GLU A 64 3.80 19.50 -6.54
C GLU A 64 5.26 19.82 -6.94
N PRO A 65 5.67 21.09 -6.95
CA PRO A 65 6.99 21.49 -7.43
C PRO A 65 8.14 20.89 -6.60
N LEU A 66 7.90 20.65 -5.31
CA LEU A 66 8.90 20.08 -4.40
C LEU A 66 9.36 18.68 -4.82
N LYS A 67 8.48 17.86 -5.40
CA LYS A 67 8.83 16.52 -5.88
C LYS A 67 9.95 16.58 -6.91
N PHE A 68 9.83 17.50 -7.88
CA PHE A 68 10.87 17.66 -8.89
C PHE A 68 12.12 18.32 -8.32
N THR A 69 12.00 19.34 -7.45
CA THR A 69 13.16 20.01 -6.84
C THR A 69 14.06 19.02 -6.10
N VAL A 70 13.47 18.13 -5.30
CA VAL A 70 14.21 17.12 -4.53
C VAL A 70 14.84 16.09 -5.45
N ALA A 71 14.06 15.51 -6.37
CA ALA A 71 14.56 14.53 -7.32
C ALA A 71 15.70 15.08 -8.20
N HIS A 72 15.50 16.29 -8.75
CA HIS A 72 16.47 16.97 -9.60
C HIS A 72 17.79 17.25 -8.89
N ARG A 73 17.74 17.64 -7.61
CA ARG A 73 18.95 17.93 -6.83
C ARG A 73 19.85 16.70 -6.66
N ILE A 74 19.26 15.52 -6.50
CA ILE A 74 20.01 14.29 -6.19
C ILE A 74 20.37 13.50 -7.43
N PHE A 75 19.42 13.33 -8.36
CA PHE A 75 19.60 12.49 -9.55
C PHE A 75 19.92 13.30 -10.81
N GLY A 76 19.47 14.56 -10.89
CA GLY A 76 19.59 15.38 -12.09
C GLY A 76 18.50 15.10 -13.13
N ALA A 77 18.08 16.14 -13.86
CA ALA A 77 16.98 16.06 -14.82
C ALA A 77 17.24 15.04 -15.94
N SER A 78 18.47 15.00 -16.45
CA SER A 78 18.85 14.11 -17.56
C SER A 78 18.77 12.65 -17.17
N ASN A 79 19.26 12.29 -15.98
CA ASN A 79 19.21 10.91 -15.48
C ASN A 79 17.79 10.46 -15.21
N ILE A 80 16.96 11.32 -14.58
CA ILE A 80 15.54 11.04 -14.39
C ILE A 80 14.86 10.79 -15.73
N THR A 81 15.08 11.68 -16.71
CA THR A 81 14.48 11.56 -18.04
C THR A 81 14.92 10.28 -18.74
N LYS A 82 16.22 9.96 -18.70
CA LYS A 82 16.78 8.73 -19.28
C LYS A 82 16.17 7.48 -18.65
N LEU A 83 16.14 7.41 -17.31
CA LEU A 83 15.58 6.28 -16.58
C LEU A 83 14.10 6.07 -16.91
N LEU A 84 13.30 7.13 -16.97
CA LEU A 84 11.89 7.00 -17.34
C LEU A 84 11.70 6.51 -18.77
N LEU A 85 12.54 6.95 -19.71
CA LEU A 85 12.48 6.47 -21.10
C LEU A 85 12.85 5.00 -21.25
N GLU A 86 13.74 4.47 -20.40
CA GLU A 86 14.13 3.05 -20.39
C GLU A 86 13.05 2.13 -19.79
N LEU A 87 12.15 2.69 -18.97
CA LEU A 87 11.08 1.92 -18.32
C LEU A 87 9.79 1.88 -19.16
N PRO A 88 9.04 0.76 -19.11
CA PRO A 88 7.66 0.69 -19.57
C PRO A 88 6.79 1.72 -18.85
N GLU A 89 5.81 2.29 -19.56
CA GLU A 89 5.00 3.41 -19.05
C GLU A 89 4.30 3.11 -17.71
N PHE A 90 3.80 1.88 -17.54
CA PHE A 90 3.11 1.46 -16.32
C PHE A 90 3.99 1.47 -15.07
N GLN A 91 5.31 1.38 -15.21
CA GLN A 91 6.26 1.38 -14.07
C GLN A 91 6.78 2.77 -13.72
N ARG A 92 6.60 3.76 -14.62
CA ARG A 92 7.21 5.09 -14.47
C ARG A 92 6.69 5.85 -13.25
N ALA A 93 5.42 5.69 -12.90
CA ALA A 93 4.84 6.33 -11.73
C ALA A 93 5.50 5.83 -10.42
N ASP A 94 5.67 4.51 -10.31
CA ASP A 94 6.35 3.88 -9.18
C ASP A 94 7.83 4.26 -9.14
N ALA A 95 8.50 4.26 -10.29
CA ALA A 95 9.89 4.70 -10.40
C ALA A 95 10.07 6.16 -9.93
N VAL A 96 9.20 7.08 -10.34
CA VAL A 96 9.24 8.47 -9.84
C VAL A 96 9.02 8.52 -8.33
N SER A 97 8.10 7.73 -7.80
CA SER A 97 7.87 7.65 -6.35
C SER A 97 9.11 7.17 -5.59
N SER A 98 9.81 6.15 -6.10
CA SER A 98 11.07 5.64 -5.55
C SER A 98 12.19 6.69 -5.63
N ILE A 99 12.35 7.36 -6.78
CA ILE A 99 13.33 8.44 -6.96
C ILE A 99 13.10 9.55 -5.93
N ILE A 100 11.84 9.96 -5.73
CA ILE A 100 11.51 11.02 -4.75
C ILE A 100 11.81 10.54 -3.33
N TYR A 101 11.46 9.30 -2.99
CA TYR A 101 11.77 8.72 -1.69
C TYR A 101 13.28 8.71 -1.41
N GLU A 102 14.07 8.17 -2.35
CA GLU A 102 15.53 8.08 -2.23
C GLU A 102 16.19 9.45 -2.18
N ALA A 103 15.73 10.39 -3.01
CA ALA A 103 16.24 11.76 -3.00
C ALA A 103 15.96 12.44 -1.64
N ASN A 104 14.76 12.27 -1.08
CA ASN A 104 14.45 12.78 0.25
C ASN A 104 15.30 12.11 1.34
N ALA A 105 15.51 10.79 1.25
CA ALA A 105 16.37 10.09 2.19
C ALA A 105 17.81 10.63 2.16
N ARG A 106 18.37 10.87 0.97
CA ARG A 106 19.71 11.45 0.81
C ARG A 106 19.81 12.92 1.23
N ILE A 107 18.72 13.69 1.16
CA ILE A 107 18.69 15.05 1.72
C ILE A 107 18.74 15.02 3.25
N ARG A 108 18.03 14.09 3.89
CA ARG A 108 18.03 13.95 5.36
C ARG A 108 19.33 13.35 5.88
N ASP A 109 19.87 12.37 5.17
CA ASP A 109 21.12 11.69 5.48
C ASP A 109 22.04 11.73 4.24
N PRO A 110 22.94 12.74 4.15
CA PRO A 110 23.87 12.87 3.04
C PRO A 110 24.88 11.73 2.92
N VAL A 111 25.11 10.97 3.99
CA VAL A 111 26.12 9.91 4.05
C VAL A 111 25.50 8.58 3.62
N TYR A 112 24.41 8.16 4.26
CA TYR A 112 23.83 6.83 4.04
C TYR A 112 22.50 6.86 3.28
N GLY A 113 21.80 8.00 3.20
CA GLY A 113 20.52 8.11 2.49
C GLY A 113 19.50 7.03 2.90
N SER A 114 18.97 6.31 1.92
CA SER A 114 18.03 5.19 2.16
C SER A 114 18.72 3.97 2.79
N THR A 115 20.02 3.76 2.57
CA THR A 115 20.78 2.65 3.16
C THR A 115 20.80 2.72 4.69
N GLY A 116 20.80 3.93 5.27
CA GLY A 116 20.69 4.10 6.72
C GLY A 116 19.37 3.54 7.28
N ALA A 117 18.26 3.76 6.57
CA ALA A 117 16.96 3.19 6.94
C ALA A 117 16.94 1.67 6.77
N ILE A 118 17.54 1.14 5.69
CA ILE A 118 17.68 -0.31 5.48
C ILE A 118 18.43 -0.95 6.65
N TYR A 119 19.57 -0.38 7.03
CA TYR A 119 20.38 -0.89 8.14
C TYR A 119 19.61 -0.90 9.47
N GLN A 120 18.91 0.19 9.79
CA GLN A 120 18.10 0.28 11.01
C GLN A 120 17.01 -0.79 11.05
N LEU A 121 16.31 -0.99 9.93
CA LEU A 121 15.27 -2.02 9.83
C LEU A 121 15.86 -3.43 9.95
N GLN A 122 16.99 -3.71 9.30
CA GLN A 122 17.68 -5.00 9.42
C GLN A 122 18.13 -5.29 10.86
N LYS A 123 18.62 -4.27 11.57
CA LYS A 123 18.96 -4.36 13.00
C LYS A 123 17.74 -4.70 13.83
N GLN A 124 16.62 -4.00 13.64
CA GLN A 124 15.37 -4.25 14.36
C GLN A 124 14.83 -5.67 14.10
N VAL A 125 14.87 -6.13 12.85
CA VAL A 125 14.49 -7.51 12.52
C VAL A 125 15.36 -8.51 13.28
N SER A 126 16.67 -8.28 13.34
CA SER A 126 17.60 -9.16 14.05
C SER A 126 17.37 -9.17 15.56
N GLU A 127 17.12 -7.99 16.16
CA GLU A 127 16.80 -7.84 17.58
C GLU A 127 15.49 -8.56 17.93
N LEU A 128 14.44 -8.35 17.13
CA LEU A 128 13.14 -9.01 17.33
C LEU A 128 13.22 -10.53 17.15
N GLN A 129 14.02 -11.01 16.20
CA GLN A 129 14.26 -12.45 16.02
C GLN A 129 14.99 -13.06 17.22
N ALA A 130 15.96 -12.35 17.80
CA ALA A 130 16.67 -12.80 18.99
C ALA A 130 15.75 -12.84 20.22
N GLU A 131 14.88 -11.84 20.39
CA GLU A 131 13.88 -11.81 21.45
C GLU A 131 12.87 -12.95 21.30
N LEU A 132 12.35 -13.17 20.09
CA LEU A 132 11.46 -14.29 19.81
C LEU A 132 12.11 -15.64 20.14
N ALA A 133 13.35 -15.85 19.72
CA ALA A 133 14.08 -17.09 20.01
C ALA A 133 14.27 -17.30 21.52
N LYS A 134 14.58 -16.23 22.27
CA LYS A 134 14.71 -16.27 23.73
C LYS A 134 13.38 -16.69 24.38
N THR A 135 12.28 -16.05 24.01
CA THR A 135 10.95 -16.36 24.57
C THR A 135 10.52 -17.78 24.23
N GLN A 136 10.81 -18.28 23.03
CA GLN A 136 10.52 -19.67 22.65
C GLN A 136 11.27 -20.67 23.52
N VAL A 137 12.54 -20.41 23.82
CA VAL A 137 13.35 -21.26 24.72
C VAL A 137 12.79 -21.21 26.15
N GLU A 138 12.41 -20.04 26.65
CA GLU A 138 11.81 -19.88 27.98
C GLU A 138 10.48 -20.67 28.10
N LEU A 139 9.61 -20.57 27.10
CA LEU A 139 8.35 -21.33 27.05
C LEU A 139 8.59 -22.84 27.06
N PHE A 140 9.52 -23.33 26.23
CA PHE A 140 9.87 -24.75 26.21
C PHE A 140 10.40 -25.23 27.56
N ASN A 141 11.26 -24.43 28.21
CA ASN A 141 11.78 -24.76 29.53
C ASN A 141 10.68 -24.82 30.60
N MET A 142 9.75 -23.87 30.60
CA MET A 142 8.60 -23.87 31.52
C MET A 142 7.69 -25.08 31.29
N GLN A 143 7.36 -25.40 30.05
CA GLN A 143 6.55 -26.58 29.70
C GLN A 143 7.24 -27.89 30.17
N ARG A 144 8.55 -28.00 29.97
CA ARG A 144 9.33 -29.14 30.45
C ARG A 144 9.33 -29.24 31.98
N GLN A 145 9.51 -28.12 32.68
CA GLN A 145 9.44 -28.09 34.14
C GLN A 145 8.06 -28.52 34.63
N GLN A 146 6.98 -28.04 34.00
CA GLN A 146 5.61 -28.43 34.33
C GLN A 146 5.41 -29.94 34.12
N ALA A 147 5.86 -30.51 33.01
CA ALA A 147 5.77 -31.94 32.74
C ALA A 147 6.55 -32.78 33.76
N ASN A 148 7.75 -32.35 34.14
CA ASN A 148 8.56 -33.02 35.15
C ASN A 148 7.87 -33.00 36.53
N LEU A 149 7.29 -31.87 36.93
CA LEU A 149 6.54 -31.74 38.18
C LEU A 149 5.32 -32.66 38.20
N LEU A 150 4.52 -32.67 37.13
CA LEU A 150 3.36 -33.56 37.00
C LEU A 150 3.78 -35.04 37.07
N SER A 151 4.88 -35.42 36.42
CA SER A 151 5.42 -36.77 36.50
C SER A 151 5.83 -37.14 37.94
N SER A 152 6.47 -36.22 38.67
CA SER A 152 6.86 -36.45 40.07
C SER A 152 5.63 -36.68 40.96
N VAL A 153 4.61 -35.84 40.82
CA VAL A 153 3.35 -35.95 41.58
C VAL A 153 2.64 -37.28 41.29
N CYS A 154 2.55 -37.69 40.01
CA CYS A 154 1.96 -38.99 39.65
C CYS A 154 2.70 -40.19 40.26
N LEU A 155 4.04 -40.15 40.29
CA LEU A 155 4.85 -41.21 40.89
C LEU A 155 4.63 -41.30 42.41
N GLU A 156 4.60 -40.16 43.11
CA GLU A 156 4.33 -40.11 44.55
C GLU A 156 2.93 -40.63 44.91
N MET A 157 1.90 -40.24 44.13
CA MET A 157 0.53 -40.75 44.32
C MET A 157 0.45 -42.27 44.15
N SER A 158 1.17 -42.82 43.15
CA SER A 158 1.19 -44.27 42.89
C SER A 158 1.88 -45.04 44.03
N GLN A 159 2.97 -44.51 44.58
CA GLN A 159 3.66 -45.12 45.74
C GLN A 159 2.82 -45.11 47.02
N HIS A 160 2.06 -44.05 47.27
CA HIS A 160 1.11 -44.01 48.40
C HIS A 160 -0.01 -45.04 48.24
N GLN A 161 -0.50 -45.25 47.01
CA GLN A 161 -1.54 -46.22 46.74
C GLN A 161 -1.06 -47.68 46.92
N GLU A 162 0.18 -48.00 46.52
CA GLU A 162 0.77 -49.32 46.76
C GLU A 162 1.07 -49.58 48.25
N ASN A 163 1.55 -48.57 48.99
CA ASN A 163 1.76 -48.69 50.44
C ASN A 163 0.43 -48.89 51.21
N MET A 164 -0.68 -48.33 50.71
CA MET A 164 -2.01 -48.54 51.30
C MET A 164 -2.59 -49.95 51.05
N LEU A 165 -2.12 -50.68 50.02
CA LEU A 165 -2.58 -52.05 49.72
C LEU A 165 -1.75 -53.16 50.41
N GLN A 166 -0.69 -52.81 51.17
CA GLN A 166 0.21 -53.79 51.81
C GLN A 166 0.09 -53.88 53.33
N THR A 167 -0.91 -53.27 53.96
CA THR A 167 -1.15 -53.46 55.40
C THR A 167 -1.75 -54.85 55.70
N PRO A 168 -1.09 -55.70 56.52
CA PRO A 168 -1.68 -56.97 56.93
C PRO A 168 -2.95 -56.75 57.76
N TYR A 169 -3.98 -57.50 57.40
CA TYR A 169 -5.22 -57.70 58.12
C TYR A 169 -5.00 -57.85 59.63
N GLU A 170 -5.44 -56.86 60.42
CA GLU A 170 -6.16 -57.11 61.67
C GLU A 170 -7.07 -55.91 62.02
N ILE A 171 -8.28 -56.28 62.46
CA ILE A 171 -9.29 -55.49 63.20
C ILE A 171 -10.56 -55.08 62.42
N SER A 172 -11.47 -56.05 62.46
CA SER A 172 -12.94 -56.03 62.46
C SER A 172 -13.67 -54.71 62.78
N ASN A 173 -14.67 -54.45 61.92
CA ASN A 173 -16.03 -53.90 62.15
C ASN A 173 -16.17 -52.51 62.80
N TYR A 174 -16.79 -51.57 62.07
CA TYR A 174 -18.15 -51.03 62.35
C TYR A 174 -18.57 -50.02 61.25
N PHE A 175 -19.56 -50.43 60.43
CA PHE A 175 -20.65 -49.68 59.77
C PHE A 175 -20.42 -48.39 58.91
N ASN A 176 -20.78 -48.52 57.61
CA ASN A 176 -21.69 -47.72 56.72
C ASN A 176 -21.85 -46.21 56.96
N ASP A 177 -22.09 -45.32 55.98
CA ASP A 177 -22.31 -45.26 54.53
C ASP A 177 -22.26 -43.75 54.17
N ASP A 178 -22.42 -43.40 52.90
CA ASP A 178 -22.66 -42.08 52.29
C ASP A 178 -21.47 -41.38 51.62
N GLY A 179 -21.57 -41.41 50.28
CA GLY A 179 -20.61 -40.88 49.34
C GLY A 179 -20.68 -39.38 49.12
N TYR A 180 -19.58 -38.86 48.58
CA TYR A 180 -19.56 -37.59 47.85
C TYR A 180 -18.72 -37.73 46.59
N LEU A 181 -19.46 -37.74 45.47
CA LEU A 181 -19.14 -37.34 44.11
C LEU A 181 -17.69 -36.90 43.83
N CYS A 182 -17.07 -37.61 42.87
CA CYS A 182 -16.05 -37.08 41.98
C CYS A 182 -16.58 -35.80 41.31
N ASN A 183 -16.17 -34.64 41.81
CA ASN A 183 -16.37 -33.39 41.10
C ASN A 183 -15.13 -33.13 40.24
N THR A 184 -15.24 -33.51 38.98
CA THR A 184 -14.32 -33.11 37.91
C THR A 184 -14.58 -31.63 37.63
N THR A 185 -13.92 -30.73 38.34
CA THR A 185 -14.04 -29.29 38.07
C THR A 185 -12.92 -28.83 37.17
N SER A 186 -13.29 -28.73 35.88
CA SER A 186 -13.03 -27.62 34.96
C SER A 186 -11.74 -26.82 35.16
N TRP A 187 -10.75 -27.10 34.31
CA TRP A 187 -9.66 -26.17 34.03
C TRP A 187 -10.14 -25.19 32.95
N GLU A 188 -10.56 -23.99 33.33
CA GLU A 188 -10.74 -22.87 32.41
C GLU A 188 -9.56 -21.88 32.54
N PRO A 189 -8.88 -21.49 31.45
CA PRO A 189 -7.86 -20.45 31.49
C PRO A 189 -8.49 -19.06 31.54
N LEU A 190 -8.22 -18.31 32.61
CA LEU A 190 -8.50 -16.88 32.70
C LEU A 190 -7.46 -16.09 31.90
N TRP A 191 -7.80 -15.73 30.68
CA TRP A 191 -7.27 -14.53 30.00
C TRP A 191 -8.38 -13.92 29.13
N THR A 192 -8.87 -12.76 29.57
CA THR A 192 -9.52 -11.72 28.78
C THR A 192 -8.98 -10.39 29.27
#